data_AF-A0A1F8Y604-F1
#
_entry.id   AF-A0A1F8Y604-F1
#
_cell.length_a   1.000
_cell.length_b   1.000
_cell.length_c   1.000
_cell.angle_alpha   90.00
_cell.angle_beta   90.00
_cell.angle_gamma   90.00
#
_symmetry.space_group_name_H-M   'P 1'
#
loop_
_entity.id
_entity.type
_entity.pdbx_description
1 polymer ?
#
loop_
_entity_poly.entity_id
_entity_poly.type
_entity_poly.pdbx_seq_one_letter_code
_entity_poly.pdbx_strand_id
1 'polypeptide(L)'
;MAERLDSHAPEDFRDRQARNRWLSAWIILLFLILFLLVGLAVDYLYLDAFTPSGPAFPWATVLALGFASALSLTSYYHGSELILRSLGAEPLDIQIPEHRELHNVVTEMALASGCPMPKVYVIFDPAPNAFATGRDEFHASVCVTTGLLTLLDREETQGVMAHELGHVRNDDILLMTLVSILLGGIALLSDWSQRSFNTSRSRRESGGKSAALVIPAVLLILFAPLISRLLAMAVSRQREYLADATAVEYTRNPVGLAKALQKIRGAAMPFSRASRGTAHLFFVNPLRRRVDDREGRLADLLSTHPPIARRIMLLYQMAGLQGMSKGQRDKEIKAQ
;
A
#
# COMPACT_ATOMS: atom_id res chain seq x y z
N MET A 1 28.01 -14.48 -28.99
CA MET A 1 26.56 -14.48 -28.75
C MET A 1 26.20 -15.62 -27.78
N ALA A 2 26.84 -15.63 -26.61
CA ALA A 2 26.63 -16.60 -25.53
C ALA A 2 27.36 -16.12 -24.26
N GLU A 3 26.99 -14.96 -23.74
CA GLU A 3 27.40 -14.55 -22.39
C GLU A 3 26.51 -13.38 -21.92
N ARG A 4 26.00 -13.44 -20.69
CA ARG A 4 24.89 -12.69 -20.07
C ARG A 4 23.51 -13.34 -20.11
N LEU A 5 23.45 -14.58 -19.65
CA LEU A 5 22.39 -14.98 -18.72
C LEU A 5 22.96 -14.76 -17.32
N ASP A 6 22.91 -13.51 -16.84
CA ASP A 6 23.20 -13.23 -15.44
C ASP A 6 22.13 -13.91 -14.58
N SER A 7 22.54 -15.06 -14.05
CA SER A 7 22.11 -15.72 -12.83
C SER A 7 21.25 -14.86 -11.91
N HIS A 8 19.94 -14.81 -12.17
CA HIS A 8 18.99 -14.54 -11.10
C HIS A 8 18.62 -15.91 -10.56
N ALA A 9 19.42 -16.41 -9.61
CA ALA A 9 18.93 -17.45 -8.72
C ALA A 9 17.56 -16.99 -8.20
N PRO A 10 16.53 -17.86 -8.15
CA PRO A 10 15.26 -17.47 -7.57
C PRO A 10 15.55 -16.93 -6.17
N GLU A 11 15.30 -15.63 -5.95
CA GLU A 11 15.58 -15.00 -4.66
C GLU A 11 14.89 -15.81 -3.57
N ASP A 12 15.67 -16.30 -2.61
CA ASP A 12 15.12 -17.04 -1.50
C ASP A 12 14.17 -16.13 -0.72
N PHE A 13 13.12 -16.73 -0.19
CA PHE A 13 12.10 -16.05 0.56
C PHE A 13 12.70 -15.26 1.75
N ARG A 14 13.76 -15.81 2.38
CA ARG A 14 14.51 -15.15 3.46
C ARG A 14 15.22 -13.89 3.00
N ASP A 15 15.83 -13.91 1.83
CA ASP A 15 16.52 -12.74 1.26
C ASP A 15 15.54 -11.60 1.00
N ARG A 16 14.30 -11.93 0.60
CA ARG A 16 13.24 -10.95 0.42
C ARG A 16 12.77 -10.34 1.72
N GLN A 17 12.54 -11.16 2.75
CA GLN A 17 12.19 -10.66 4.08
C GLN A 17 13.29 -9.71 4.60
N ALA A 18 14.56 -10.11 4.48
CA ALA A 18 15.69 -9.28 4.88
C ALA A 18 15.73 -7.96 4.10
N ARG A 19 15.54 -8.00 2.78
CA ARG A 19 15.45 -6.80 1.93
C ARG A 19 14.28 -5.89 2.34
N ASN A 20 13.10 -6.45 2.61
CA ASN A 20 11.93 -5.67 2.99
C ASN A 20 12.10 -4.98 4.35
N ARG A 21 12.70 -5.67 5.32
CA ARG A 21 13.09 -5.07 6.60
C ARG A 21 14.12 -3.96 6.42
N TRP A 22 15.12 -4.18 5.55
CA TRP A 22 16.13 -3.17 5.24
C TRP A 22 15.52 -1.94 4.54
N LEU A 23 14.66 -2.14 3.55
CA LEU A 23 13.91 -1.06 2.90
C LEU A 23 13.04 -0.28 3.89
N SER A 24 12.36 -0.99 4.80
CA SER A 24 11.56 -0.38 5.86
C SER A 24 12.42 0.50 6.78
N ALA A 25 13.59 0.01 7.19
CA ALA A 25 14.54 0.78 7.98
C ALA A 25 15.07 2.01 7.23
N TRP A 26 15.38 1.88 5.93
CA TRP A 26 15.79 3.02 5.09
C TRP A 26 14.70 4.06 4.92
N ILE A 27 13.44 3.66 4.84
CA ILE A 27 12.32 4.59 4.76
C ILE A 27 12.20 5.40 6.04
N ILE A 28 12.31 4.74 7.21
CA ILE A 28 12.33 5.44 8.50
C ILE A 28 13.52 6.39 8.57
N LEU A 29 14.72 5.93 8.19
CA LEU A 29 15.92 6.77 8.19
C LEU A 29 15.76 7.99 7.28
N LEU A 30 15.28 7.79 6.05
CA LEU A 30 15.05 8.86 5.09
C LEU A 30 13.99 9.86 5.58
N PHE A 31 12.94 9.37 6.25
CA PHE A 31 11.94 10.20 6.89
C PHE A 31 12.53 11.04 8.03
N LEU A 32 13.37 10.44 8.89
CA LEU A 32 14.06 11.16 9.96
C LEU A 32 15.04 12.21 9.42
N ILE A 33 15.81 11.88 8.38
CA ILE A 33 16.71 12.83 7.69
C ILE A 33 15.90 13.99 7.11
N LEU A 34 14.74 13.72 6.53
CA LEU A 34 13.90 14.78 6.01
C LEU A 34 13.42 15.72 7.12
N PHE A 35 12.95 15.20 8.25
CA PHE A 35 12.54 16.02 9.39
C PHE A 35 13.70 16.77 10.03
N LEU A 36 14.92 16.21 10.03
CA LEU A 36 16.14 16.91 10.40
C LEU A 36 16.36 18.13 9.50
N LEU A 37 16.31 17.95 8.17
CA LEU A 37 16.54 19.03 7.22
C LEU A 37 15.48 20.13 7.32
N VAL A 38 14.21 19.73 7.47
CA VAL A 38 13.10 20.67 7.69
C VAL A 38 13.28 21.43 9.00
N GLY A 39 13.62 20.73 10.09
CA GLY A 39 13.87 21.34 11.39
C GLY A 39 14.98 22.38 11.33
N LEU A 40 16.12 22.03 10.73
CA LEU A 40 17.27 22.93 10.55
C LEU A 40 16.91 24.13 9.68
N ALA A 41 16.12 23.93 8.63
CA ALA A 41 15.65 25.03 7.79
C ALA A 41 14.74 26.00 8.58
N VAL A 42 13.87 25.50 9.45
CA VAL A 42 13.02 26.35 10.31
C VAL A 42 13.86 27.10 11.33
N ASP A 43 14.77 26.40 12.02
CA ASP A 43 15.68 27.01 12.99
C ASP A 43 16.50 28.15 12.36
N TYR A 44 17.08 27.92 11.19
CA TYR A 44 17.90 28.91 10.49
C TYR A 44 17.09 30.07 9.92
N LEU A 45 15.95 29.81 9.28
CA LEU A 45 15.20 30.84 8.53
C LEU A 45 14.22 31.65 9.39
N TYR A 46 13.77 31.12 10.55
CA TYR A 46 12.71 31.75 11.35
C TYR A 46 13.11 32.07 12.78
N LEU A 47 14.01 31.27 13.36
CA LEU A 47 14.46 31.49 14.74
C LEU A 47 15.82 32.18 14.78
N ASP A 48 16.42 32.47 13.62
CA ASP A 48 17.78 32.99 13.49
C ASP A 48 18.81 32.15 14.26
N ALA A 49 18.53 30.85 14.45
CA ALA A 49 19.41 29.95 15.15
C ALA A 49 20.76 29.87 14.42
N PHE A 50 21.85 29.70 15.18
CA PHE A 50 23.23 29.73 14.69
C PHE A 50 23.69 31.10 14.14
N THR A 51 22.92 32.17 14.34
CA THR A 51 23.37 33.55 14.12
C THR A 51 23.72 34.24 15.45
N PRO A 52 24.48 35.35 15.46
CA PRO A 52 24.82 36.08 16.68
C PRO A 52 23.61 36.63 17.46
N SER A 53 22.47 36.79 16.80
CA SER A 53 21.23 37.35 17.35
C SER A 53 20.21 36.30 17.79
N GLY A 54 20.40 35.02 17.45
CA GLY A 54 19.43 33.96 17.72
C GLY A 54 19.85 32.99 18.81
N PRO A 55 18.98 32.03 19.15
CA PRO A 55 19.26 30.99 20.12
C PRO A 55 20.36 30.06 19.59
N ALA A 56 21.30 29.69 20.46
CA ALA A 56 22.36 28.74 20.12
C ALA A 56 21.86 27.29 19.97
N PHE A 57 20.66 26.98 20.49
CA PHE A 57 20.09 25.64 20.51
C PHE A 57 18.97 25.48 19.46
N PRO A 58 19.01 24.44 18.61
CA PRO A 58 18.04 24.23 17.52
C PRO A 58 16.74 23.58 18.02
N TRP A 59 15.90 24.39 18.67
CA TRP A 59 14.63 23.93 19.26
C TRP A 59 13.67 23.33 18.22
N ALA A 60 13.55 23.93 17.02
CA ALA A 60 12.63 23.42 16.01
C ALA A 60 13.08 22.06 15.48
N THR A 61 14.39 21.84 15.32
CA THR A 61 14.98 20.57 14.92
C THR A 61 14.71 19.48 15.95
N VAL A 62 14.93 19.77 17.24
CA VAL A 62 14.68 18.80 18.31
C VAL A 62 13.20 18.41 18.38
N LEU A 63 12.29 19.38 18.25
CA LEU A 63 10.85 19.11 18.21
C LEU A 63 10.45 18.32 16.96
N ALA A 64 10.99 18.67 15.78
CA ALA A 64 10.71 17.98 14.52
C ALA A 64 11.20 16.52 14.56
N LEU A 65 12.40 16.28 15.07
CA LEU A 65 12.95 14.93 15.24
C LEU A 65 12.19 14.13 16.30
N GLY A 66 11.82 14.75 17.42
CA GLY A 66 10.99 14.12 18.45
C GLY A 66 9.65 13.67 17.88
N PHE A 67 8.99 14.55 17.13
CA PHE A 67 7.74 14.23 16.43
C PHE A 67 7.91 13.12 15.38
N ALA A 68 8.94 13.19 14.53
CA ALA A 68 9.19 12.19 13.50
C ALA A 68 9.51 10.81 14.08
N SER A 69 10.26 10.78 15.19
CA SER A 69 10.60 9.56 15.91
C SER A 69 9.35 8.95 16.57
N ALA A 70 8.54 9.77 17.25
CA ALA A 70 7.28 9.34 17.82
C ALA A 70 6.34 8.78 16.74
N LEU A 71 6.18 9.49 15.62
CA LEU A 71 5.36 9.03 14.50
C LEU A 71 5.88 7.72 13.89
N SER A 72 7.20 7.57 13.74
CA SER A 72 7.80 6.34 13.21
C SER A 72 7.58 5.15 14.14
N LEU A 73 7.75 5.34 15.46
CA LEU A 73 7.46 4.32 16.47
C LEU A 73 5.98 3.94 16.48
N THR A 74 5.08 4.93 16.49
CA THR A 74 3.64 4.69 16.41
C THR A 74 3.27 3.95 15.12
N SER A 75 3.87 4.31 13.98
CA SER A 75 3.64 3.65 12.71
C SER A 75 4.08 2.19 12.71
N TYR A 76 5.19 1.88 13.38
CA TYR A 76 5.69 0.51 13.49
C TYR A 76 4.84 -0.37 14.42
N TYR A 77 4.44 0.14 15.59
CA TYR A 77 3.72 -0.65 16.59
C TYR A 77 2.19 -0.65 16.42
N HIS A 78 1.62 0.47 15.98
CA HIS A 78 0.16 0.69 15.91
C HIS A 78 -0.32 0.99 14.49
N GLY A 79 0.54 0.81 13.48
CA GLY A 79 0.24 1.25 12.13
C GLY A 79 -0.93 0.55 11.46
N SER A 80 -1.04 -0.77 11.64
CA SER A 80 -2.18 -1.54 11.14
C SER A 80 -3.50 -1.05 11.74
N GLU A 81 -3.52 -0.78 13.04
CA GLU A 81 -4.71 -0.27 13.73
C GLU A 81 -5.11 1.13 13.23
N LEU A 82 -4.14 2.01 13.00
CA LEU A 82 -4.39 3.33 12.40
C LEU A 82 -5.01 3.21 11.00
N ILE A 83 -4.47 2.33 10.16
CA ILE A 83 -5.00 2.08 8.80
C ILE A 83 -6.42 1.53 8.88
N LEU A 84 -6.63 0.46 9.65
CA LEU A 84 -7.93 -0.20 9.79
C LEU A 84 -9.01 0.78 10.29
N ARG A 85 -8.69 1.58 11.32
CA ARG A 85 -9.60 2.62 11.84
C ARG A 85 -9.89 3.70 10.80
N SER A 86 -8.88 4.16 10.06
CA SER A 86 -9.05 5.19 9.02
C SER A 86 -9.99 4.73 7.90
N LEU A 87 -10.04 3.42 7.64
CA LEU A 87 -10.88 2.81 6.62
C LEU A 87 -12.25 2.37 7.13
N GLY A 88 -12.52 2.50 8.43
CA GLY A 88 -13.76 2.04 9.05
C GLY A 88 -13.90 0.53 9.06
N ALA A 89 -12.78 -0.19 9.24
CA ALA A 89 -12.77 -1.64 9.32
C ALA A 89 -13.27 -2.10 10.69
N GLU A 90 -14.14 -3.10 10.70
CA GLU A 90 -14.69 -3.71 11.91
C GLU A 90 -14.20 -5.16 12.04
N PRO A 91 -13.99 -5.67 13.27
CA PRO A 91 -13.61 -7.06 13.48
C PRO A 91 -14.64 -8.02 12.88
N LEU A 92 -14.17 -9.16 12.35
CA LEU A 92 -15.03 -10.18 11.79
C LEU A 92 -16.02 -10.74 12.82
N ASP A 93 -17.32 -10.74 12.49
CA ASP A 93 -18.36 -11.39 13.28
C ASP A 93 -18.74 -12.77 12.73
N ILE A 94 -18.38 -13.84 13.45
CA ILE A 94 -18.59 -15.25 13.08
C ILE A 94 -20.06 -15.71 13.14
N GLN A 95 -20.96 -14.88 13.67
CA GLN A 95 -22.40 -15.15 13.65
C GLN A 95 -23.00 -14.94 12.26
N ILE A 96 -22.38 -14.10 11.44
CA ILE A 96 -22.79 -13.84 10.06
C ILE A 96 -22.25 -14.97 9.16
N PRO A 97 -23.10 -15.65 8.36
CA PRO A 97 -22.68 -16.78 7.51
C PRO A 97 -21.53 -16.45 6.56
N GLU A 98 -21.57 -15.31 5.89
CA GLU A 98 -20.55 -14.85 4.92
C GLU A 98 -19.22 -14.59 5.62
N HIS A 99 -19.26 -14.04 6.83
CA HIS A 99 -18.08 -13.81 7.66
C HIS A 99 -17.48 -15.13 8.15
N ARG A 100 -18.31 -16.11 8.51
CA ARG A 100 -17.85 -17.45 8.88
C ARG A 100 -17.17 -18.14 7.70
N GLU A 101 -17.70 -18.01 6.49
CA GLU A 101 -17.05 -18.53 5.29
C GLU A 101 -15.69 -17.87 5.07
N LEU A 102 -15.61 -16.54 5.17
CA LEU A 102 -14.34 -15.82 5.10
C LEU A 102 -13.35 -16.29 6.17
N HIS A 103 -13.80 -16.47 7.42
CA HIS A 103 -12.95 -16.99 8.50
C HIS A 103 -12.33 -18.34 8.12
N ASN A 104 -13.14 -19.25 7.56
CA ASN A 104 -12.69 -20.57 7.13
C ASN A 104 -11.68 -20.45 5.97
N VAL A 105 -11.96 -19.61 4.98
CA VAL A 105 -11.06 -19.36 3.85
C VAL A 105 -9.71 -18.81 4.33
N VAL A 106 -9.72 -17.80 5.21
CA VAL A 106 -8.48 -17.23 5.76
C VAL A 106 -7.72 -18.27 6.58
N THR A 107 -8.42 -19.11 7.35
CA THR A 107 -7.82 -20.20 8.12
C THR A 107 -7.12 -21.21 7.21
N GLU A 108 -7.78 -21.64 6.14
CA GLU A 108 -7.21 -22.56 5.15
C GLU A 108 -5.98 -21.97 4.48
N MET A 109 -6.04 -20.70 4.10
CA MET A 109 -4.90 -20.04 3.44
C MET A 109 -3.75 -19.81 4.43
N ALA A 110 -4.02 -19.53 5.71
CA ALA A 110 -2.98 -19.41 6.74
C ALA A 110 -2.26 -20.75 6.97
N LEU A 111 -3.02 -21.85 6.99
CA LEU A 111 -2.45 -23.20 7.05
C LEU A 111 -1.60 -23.51 5.81
N ALA A 112 -2.10 -23.20 4.61
CA ALA A 112 -1.39 -23.44 3.36
C ALA A 112 -0.11 -22.59 3.23
N SER A 113 -0.13 -21.35 3.71
CA SER A 113 1.03 -20.44 3.67
C SER A 113 2.04 -20.69 4.79
N GLY A 114 1.65 -21.45 5.82
CA GLY A 114 2.43 -21.64 7.05
C GLY A 114 2.50 -20.38 7.92
N CYS A 115 1.59 -19.43 7.73
CA CYS A 115 1.50 -18.22 8.55
C CYS A 115 0.64 -18.46 9.80
N PRO A 116 0.91 -17.74 10.91
CA PRO A 116 -0.07 -17.60 11.99
C PRO A 116 -1.39 -17.04 11.45
N MET A 117 -2.52 -17.41 12.08
CA MET A 117 -3.83 -16.90 11.71
C MET A 117 -3.87 -15.37 11.89
N PRO A 118 -4.03 -14.58 10.81
CA PRO A 118 -4.10 -13.13 10.92
C PRO A 118 -5.44 -12.70 11.53
N LYS A 119 -5.47 -11.49 12.09
CA LYS A 119 -6.74 -10.87 12.49
C LYS A 119 -7.55 -10.54 11.25
N VAL A 120 -8.84 -10.87 11.25
CA VAL A 120 -9.71 -10.64 10.08
C VAL A 120 -10.66 -9.48 10.37
N TYR A 121 -10.74 -8.56 9.40
CA TYR A 121 -11.59 -7.39 9.45
C TYR A 121 -12.47 -7.29 8.21
N VAL A 122 -13.63 -6.67 8.36
CA VAL A 122 -14.55 -6.38 7.26
C VAL A 122 -14.80 -4.87 7.20
N ILE A 123 -14.80 -4.31 5.99
CA ILE A 123 -15.23 -2.95 5.74
C ILE A 123 -16.58 -2.99 5.04
N PHE A 124 -17.55 -2.26 5.62
CA PHE A 124 -18.86 -2.05 5.00
C PHE A 124 -18.74 -1.04 3.85
N ASP A 125 -18.43 -1.54 2.66
CA ASP A 125 -18.35 -0.77 1.42
C ASP A 125 -18.64 -1.68 0.20
N PRO A 126 -19.47 -1.23 -0.76
CA PRO A 126 -19.82 -2.01 -1.95
C PRO A 126 -18.67 -2.13 -2.96
N ALA A 127 -17.61 -1.31 -2.87
CA ALA A 127 -16.46 -1.42 -3.75
C ALA A 127 -15.66 -2.70 -3.42
N PRO A 128 -15.57 -3.68 -4.33
CA PRO A 128 -14.95 -4.97 -4.04
C PRO A 128 -13.43 -4.83 -3.90
N ASN A 129 -12.90 -5.13 -2.72
CA ASN A 129 -11.46 -5.07 -2.48
C ASN A 129 -11.04 -5.86 -1.24
N ALA A 130 -9.72 -6.09 -1.14
CA ALA A 130 -9.07 -6.65 0.04
C ALA A 130 -7.68 -6.01 0.21
N PHE A 131 -7.09 -6.15 1.40
CA PHE A 131 -5.69 -5.84 1.66
C PHE A 131 -5.18 -6.54 2.93
N ALA A 132 -3.85 -6.68 3.03
CA ALA A 132 -3.15 -7.03 4.26
C ALA A 132 -2.35 -5.85 4.85
N THR A 133 -2.23 -5.81 6.18
CA THR A 133 -1.46 -4.80 6.91
C THR A 133 -0.87 -5.42 8.18
N GLY A 134 0.24 -4.87 8.69
CA GLY A 134 0.85 -5.36 9.92
C GLY A 134 2.35 -5.12 9.93
N ARG A 135 2.99 -5.43 11.06
CA ARG A 135 4.45 -5.24 11.22
C ARG A 135 5.28 -6.49 10.95
N ASP A 136 4.66 -7.66 11.07
CA ASP A 136 5.25 -8.98 10.87
C ASP A 136 4.12 -10.02 10.75
N GLU A 137 4.46 -11.26 10.42
CA GLU A 137 3.52 -12.37 10.23
C GLU A 137 2.66 -12.70 11.48
N PHE A 138 3.15 -12.45 12.70
CA PHE A 138 2.41 -12.69 13.95
C PHE A 138 1.46 -11.55 14.30
N HIS A 139 1.69 -10.36 13.73
CA HIS A 139 0.89 -9.15 13.95
C HIS A 139 0.19 -8.71 12.66
N ALA A 140 -0.07 -9.66 11.76
CA ALA A 140 -0.77 -9.44 10.52
C ALA A 140 -2.28 -9.28 10.72
N SER A 141 -2.88 -8.47 9.87
CA SER A 141 -4.32 -8.30 9.74
C SER A 141 -4.69 -8.30 8.27
N VAL A 142 -5.74 -9.03 7.94
CA VAL A 142 -6.33 -9.04 6.60
C VAL A 142 -7.70 -8.38 6.67
N CYS A 143 -8.05 -7.65 5.62
CA CYS A 143 -9.29 -6.92 5.55
C CYS A 143 -9.93 -7.10 4.18
N VAL A 144 -11.25 -7.31 4.17
CA VAL A 144 -12.05 -7.42 2.94
C VAL A 144 -13.24 -6.48 3.00
N THR A 145 -13.72 -6.04 1.84
CA THR A 145 -14.96 -5.26 1.76
C THR A 145 -16.18 -6.18 1.60
N THR A 146 -17.35 -5.73 2.05
CA THR A 146 -18.62 -6.44 1.79
C THR A 146 -18.92 -6.57 0.30
N GLY A 147 -18.47 -5.61 -0.52
CA GLY A 147 -18.51 -5.71 -1.98
C GLY A 147 -17.73 -6.90 -2.53
N LEU A 148 -16.60 -7.26 -1.92
CA LEU A 148 -15.81 -8.42 -2.34
C LEU A 148 -16.53 -9.73 -2.00
N LEU A 149 -17.03 -9.85 -0.76
CA LEU A 149 -17.74 -11.04 -0.28
C LEU A 149 -19.01 -11.34 -1.07
N THR A 150 -19.68 -10.30 -1.57
CA THR A 150 -20.90 -10.44 -2.39
C THR A 150 -20.60 -10.74 -3.86
N LEU A 151 -19.43 -10.34 -4.36
CA LEU A 151 -19.06 -10.49 -5.77
C LEU A 151 -18.36 -11.81 -6.07
N LEU A 152 -17.50 -12.25 -5.15
CA LEU A 152 -16.66 -13.42 -5.34
C LEU A 152 -17.30 -14.67 -4.74
N ASP A 153 -17.06 -15.79 -5.40
CA ASP A 153 -17.32 -17.10 -4.79
C ASP A 153 -16.17 -17.51 -3.86
N ARG A 154 -16.32 -18.68 -3.23
CA ARG A 154 -15.36 -19.19 -2.26
C ARG A 154 -13.96 -19.43 -2.83
N GLU A 155 -13.87 -19.99 -4.05
CA GLU A 155 -12.58 -20.30 -4.69
C GLU A 155 -11.85 -19.01 -5.11
N GLU A 156 -12.60 -18.05 -5.63
CA GLU A 156 -12.11 -16.73 -5.97
C GLU A 156 -11.64 -15.99 -4.71
N THR A 157 -12.39 -16.08 -3.62
CA THR A 157 -12.04 -15.50 -2.31
C THR A 157 -10.78 -16.16 -1.74
N GLN A 158 -10.63 -17.49 -1.85
CA GLN A 158 -9.39 -18.19 -1.51
C GLN A 158 -8.20 -17.65 -2.33
N GLY A 159 -8.38 -17.45 -3.64
CA GLY A 159 -7.35 -16.84 -4.49
C GLY A 159 -6.90 -15.47 -3.99
N VAL A 160 -7.84 -14.58 -3.68
CA VAL A 160 -7.51 -13.24 -3.14
C VAL A 160 -6.85 -13.34 -1.77
N MET A 161 -7.39 -14.14 -0.85
CA MET A 161 -6.79 -14.30 0.49
C MET A 161 -5.40 -14.93 0.43
N ALA A 162 -5.17 -15.89 -0.47
CA ALA A 162 -3.85 -16.49 -0.67
C ALA A 162 -2.83 -15.45 -1.17
N HIS A 163 -3.25 -14.53 -2.04
CA HIS A 163 -2.42 -13.42 -2.50
C HIS A 163 -2.05 -12.47 -1.35
N GLU A 164 -3.04 -12.06 -0.56
CA GLU A 164 -2.81 -11.20 0.62
C GLU A 164 -1.91 -11.87 1.66
N LEU A 165 -2.07 -13.17 1.88
CA LEU A 165 -1.20 -13.95 2.77
C LEU A 165 0.20 -14.15 2.19
N GLY A 166 0.35 -14.15 0.86
CA GLY A 166 1.65 -14.05 0.21
C GLY A 166 2.40 -12.79 0.61
N HIS A 167 1.73 -11.64 0.73
CA HIS A 167 2.33 -10.41 1.23
C HIS A 167 2.67 -10.46 2.72
N VAL A 168 1.83 -11.11 3.54
CA VAL A 168 2.11 -11.35 4.96
C VAL A 168 3.38 -12.18 5.11
N ARG A 169 3.45 -13.29 4.38
CA ARG A 169 4.58 -14.21 4.40
C ARG A 169 5.85 -13.47 3.98
N ASN A 170 5.83 -12.76 2.86
CA ASN A 170 7.01 -12.04 2.34
C ASN A 170 7.45 -10.78 3.13
N ASP A 171 6.86 -10.47 4.30
CA ASP A 171 7.09 -9.22 5.06
C ASP A 171 6.83 -7.94 4.22
N ASP A 172 6.00 -8.02 3.18
CA ASP A 172 5.62 -6.84 2.38
C ASP A 172 4.70 -5.91 3.18
N ILE A 173 3.91 -6.47 4.10
CA ILE A 173 2.94 -5.74 4.92
C ILE A 173 3.58 -4.61 5.74
N LEU A 174 4.78 -4.82 6.29
CA LEU A 174 5.47 -3.79 7.09
C LEU A 174 5.79 -2.57 6.25
N LEU A 175 6.39 -2.81 5.08
CA LEU A 175 6.77 -1.76 4.16
C LEU A 175 5.54 -0.96 3.71
N MET A 176 4.48 -1.66 3.31
CA MET A 176 3.26 -1.02 2.83
C MET A 176 2.54 -0.25 3.93
N THR A 177 2.49 -0.78 5.16
CA THR A 177 1.93 -0.10 6.35
C THR A 177 2.68 1.19 6.65
N LEU A 178 4.01 1.13 6.73
CA LEU A 178 4.84 2.32 7.00
C LEU A 178 4.66 3.37 5.92
N VAL A 179 4.74 2.99 4.65
CA VAL A 179 4.53 3.92 3.53
C VAL A 179 3.15 4.56 3.62
N SER A 180 2.10 3.82 3.98
CA SER A 180 0.74 4.38 4.08
C SER A 180 0.61 5.47 5.12
N ILE A 181 1.15 5.23 6.31
CA ILE A 181 1.02 6.16 7.44
C ILE A 181 1.88 7.39 7.21
N LEU A 182 3.10 7.21 6.66
CA LEU A 182 3.97 8.32 6.31
C LEU A 182 3.33 9.19 5.21
N LEU A 183 2.77 8.59 4.16
CA LEU A 183 2.05 9.33 3.11
C LEU A 183 0.81 10.04 3.65
N GLY A 184 0.03 9.38 4.51
CA GLY A 184 -1.12 9.98 5.19
C GLY A 184 -0.72 11.17 6.07
N GLY A 185 0.36 11.04 6.85
CA GLY A 185 0.92 12.12 7.66
C GLY A 185 1.37 13.31 6.82
N ILE A 186 2.05 13.06 5.70
CA ILE A 186 2.48 14.11 4.77
C ILE A 186 1.27 14.83 4.14
N ALA A 187 0.22 14.09 3.78
CA ALA A 187 -1.02 14.70 3.26
C ALA A 187 -1.67 15.63 4.28
N LEU A 188 -1.78 15.19 5.55
CA LEU A 188 -2.31 16.03 6.63
C LEU A 188 -1.46 17.29 6.88
N LEU A 189 -0.13 17.16 6.85
CA LEU A 189 0.78 18.30 6.96
C LEU A 189 0.62 19.28 5.79
N SER A 190 0.48 18.74 4.57
CA SER A 190 0.26 19.53 3.35
C SER A 190 -1.06 20.30 3.41
N ASP A 191 -2.13 19.66 3.88
CA ASP A 191 -3.45 20.27 4.05
C ASP A 191 -3.43 21.36 5.14
N TRP A 192 -2.80 21.09 6.28
CA TRP A 192 -2.60 22.09 7.33
C TRP A 192 -1.83 23.30 6.81
N SER A 193 -0.75 23.04 6.06
CA SER A 193 0.08 24.06 5.46
C SER A 193 -0.69 24.95 4.47
N GLN A 194 -1.54 24.35 3.62
CA GLN A 194 -2.40 25.09 2.69
C GLN A 194 -3.47 25.93 3.41
N ARG A 195 -4.06 25.40 4.48
CA ARG A 195 -5.03 26.14 5.30
C ARG A 195 -4.37 27.34 5.98
N SER A 196 -3.20 27.17 6.59
CA SER A 196 -2.42 28.25 7.20
C SER A 196 -2.03 29.35 6.20
N PHE A 197 -1.70 28.95 4.96
CA PHE A 197 -1.41 29.86 3.85
C PHE A 197 -2.65 30.66 3.41
N ASN A 198 -3.82 30.01 3.30
CA ASN A 198 -5.07 30.67 2.90
C ASN A 198 -5.62 31.61 3.98
N THR A 199 -5.51 31.24 5.27
CA THR A 199 -5.85 32.15 6.39
C THR A 199 -4.92 33.37 6.43
N SER A 200 -3.65 33.22 6.05
CA SER A 200 -2.70 34.34 5.97
C SER A 200 -2.99 35.29 4.81
N ARG A 201 -3.61 34.82 3.70
CA ARG A 201 -4.04 35.67 2.59
C ARG A 201 -5.17 36.64 2.96
N SER A 202 -6.00 36.32 3.97
CA SER A 202 -7.08 37.21 4.42
C SER A 202 -6.60 38.34 5.37
N ARG A 203 -5.34 38.30 5.84
CA ARG A 203 -4.73 39.34 6.71
C ARG A 203 -3.72 40.24 5.98
N ARG A 204 -3.78 40.28 4.65
CA ARG A 204 -2.76 40.87 3.78
C ARG A 204 -2.93 42.39 3.60
N GLU A 205 -3.21 43.11 4.68
CA GLU A 205 -3.30 44.58 4.68
C GLU A 205 -2.17 45.26 5.48
N SER A 206 -1.23 44.50 6.07
CA SER A 206 -0.06 45.08 6.72
C SER A 206 1.24 44.43 6.24
N GLY A 207 2.15 45.24 5.71
CA GLY A 207 3.34 44.88 4.93
C GLY A 207 4.48 44.20 5.71
N GLY A 208 4.19 43.11 6.40
CA GLY A 208 5.21 42.21 6.95
C GLY A 208 5.61 41.13 5.93
N LYS A 209 6.91 41.00 5.66
CA LYS A 209 7.54 40.02 4.77
C LYS A 209 6.86 38.64 4.90
N SER A 210 6.39 38.09 3.78
CA SER A 210 5.61 36.85 3.69
C SER A 210 6.46 35.59 3.92
N ALA A 211 7.12 35.50 5.08
CA ALA A 211 7.86 34.32 5.51
C ALA A 211 6.91 33.14 5.76
N ALA A 212 5.65 33.38 6.15
CA ALA A 212 4.65 32.32 6.33
C ALA A 212 4.31 31.50 5.07
N LEU A 213 4.70 31.98 3.87
CA LEU A 213 4.43 31.29 2.59
C LEU A 213 5.58 30.38 2.13
N VAL A 214 6.78 30.51 2.73
CA VAL A 214 7.99 29.80 2.28
C VAL A 214 8.08 28.39 2.86
N ILE A 215 7.74 28.18 4.14
CA ILE A 215 7.68 26.85 4.77
C ILE A 215 6.81 25.87 3.95
N PRO A 216 5.54 26.17 3.60
CA PRO A 216 4.72 25.31 2.76
C PRO A 216 5.39 24.86 1.46
N ALA A 217 6.05 25.82 0.79
CA ALA A 217 6.68 25.59 -0.51
C ALA A 217 7.94 24.73 -0.37
N VAL A 218 8.76 24.98 0.65
CA VAL A 218 9.96 24.19 0.95
C VAL A 218 9.59 22.77 1.34
N LEU A 219 8.56 22.59 2.19
CA LEU A 219 8.04 21.26 2.53
C LEU A 219 7.60 20.52 1.27
N LEU A 220 6.77 21.12 0.41
CA LEU A 220 6.31 20.46 -0.82
C LEU A 220 7.47 20.06 -1.75
N ILE A 221 8.48 20.92 -1.91
CA ILE A 221 9.67 20.62 -2.75
C ILE A 221 10.48 19.46 -2.15
N LEU A 222 10.64 19.39 -0.83
CA LEU A 222 11.40 18.34 -0.17
C LEU A 222 10.64 17.00 -0.08
N PHE A 223 9.32 17.05 0.17
CA PHE A 223 8.47 15.86 0.32
C PHE A 223 8.11 15.21 -1.02
N ALA A 224 7.97 15.96 -2.11
CA ALA A 224 7.58 15.42 -3.42
C ALA A 224 8.49 14.25 -3.92
N PRO A 225 9.83 14.38 -3.98
CA PRO A 225 10.69 13.28 -4.40
C PRO A 225 10.69 12.11 -3.41
N LEU A 226 10.51 12.39 -2.11
CA LEU A 226 10.36 11.35 -1.10
C LEU A 226 9.10 10.51 -1.37
N ILE A 227 7.95 11.16 -1.50
CA ILE A 227 6.66 10.51 -1.79
C ILE A 227 6.76 9.61 -3.01
N SER A 228 7.37 10.10 -4.10
CA SER A 228 7.55 9.32 -5.32
C SER A 228 8.39 8.06 -5.09
N ARG A 229 9.46 8.15 -4.28
CA ARG A 229 10.30 6.99 -3.95
C ARG A 229 9.59 6.01 -3.05
N LEU A 230 8.87 6.49 -2.03
CA LEU A 230 8.07 5.66 -1.13
C LEU A 230 7.03 4.87 -1.90
N LEU A 231 6.30 5.52 -2.80
CA LEU A 231 5.33 4.87 -3.68
C LEU A 231 5.98 3.85 -4.61
N ALA A 232 7.11 4.19 -5.24
CA ALA A 232 7.81 3.26 -6.13
C ALA A 232 8.33 2.00 -5.39
N MET A 233 8.71 2.12 -4.12
CA MET A 233 9.12 0.99 -3.30
C MET A 233 7.95 0.14 -2.81
N ALA A 234 6.85 0.80 -2.39
CA ALA A 234 5.64 0.13 -1.93
C ALA A 234 4.94 -0.61 -3.07
N VAL A 235 4.94 -0.05 -4.29
CA VAL A 235 4.27 -0.65 -5.44
C VAL A 235 5.29 -1.18 -6.43
N SER A 236 5.69 -2.44 -6.24
CA SER A 236 6.56 -3.16 -7.18
C SER A 236 5.79 -4.23 -7.91
N ARG A 237 5.80 -4.18 -9.25
CA ARG A 237 5.16 -5.20 -10.11
C ARG A 237 5.69 -6.61 -9.85
N GLN A 238 6.97 -6.73 -9.50
CA GLN A 238 7.58 -8.02 -9.20
C GLN A 238 7.03 -8.64 -7.91
N ARG A 239 6.63 -7.81 -6.92
CA ARG A 239 5.98 -8.29 -5.70
C ARG A 239 4.61 -8.87 -6.03
N GLU A 240 3.82 -8.14 -6.81
CA GLU A 240 2.49 -8.57 -7.26
C GLU A 240 2.53 -9.88 -8.06
N TYR A 241 3.45 -10.01 -9.02
CA TYR A 241 3.59 -11.26 -9.78
C TYR A 241 4.05 -12.44 -8.92
N LEU A 242 4.92 -12.19 -7.92
CA LEU A 242 5.27 -13.23 -6.96
C LEU A 242 4.05 -13.59 -6.12
N ALA A 243 3.34 -12.61 -5.56
CA ALA A 243 2.17 -12.86 -4.74
C ALA A 243 1.08 -13.62 -5.52
N ASP A 244 0.90 -13.35 -6.82
CA ASP A 244 0.05 -14.17 -7.71
C ASP A 244 0.57 -15.62 -7.81
N ALA A 245 1.85 -15.83 -8.07
CA ALA A 245 2.43 -17.16 -8.16
C ALA A 245 2.34 -17.93 -6.82
N THR A 246 2.58 -17.26 -5.70
CA THR A 246 2.45 -17.79 -4.34
C THR A 246 0.99 -18.12 -4.01
N ALA A 247 0.03 -17.28 -4.44
CA ALA A 247 -1.38 -17.59 -4.31
C ALA A 247 -1.76 -18.88 -5.05
N VAL A 248 -1.20 -19.09 -6.25
CA VAL A 248 -1.36 -20.33 -7.02
C VAL A 248 -0.69 -21.51 -6.32
N GLU A 249 0.46 -21.32 -5.71
CA GLU A 249 1.14 -22.37 -4.93
C GLU A 249 0.29 -22.84 -3.74
N TYR A 250 -0.37 -21.90 -3.04
CA TYR A 250 -1.21 -22.20 -1.87
C TYR A 250 -2.56 -22.81 -2.27
N THR A 251 -3.22 -22.22 -3.26
CA THR A 251 -4.58 -22.65 -3.68
C THR A 251 -4.57 -23.81 -4.64
N ARG A 252 -3.48 -24.00 -5.39
CA ARG A 252 -3.41 -24.86 -6.59
C ARG A 252 -4.47 -24.52 -7.64
N ASN A 253 -5.04 -23.31 -7.59
CA ASN A 253 -6.13 -22.87 -8.44
C ASN A 253 -5.82 -21.50 -9.09
N PRO A 254 -5.02 -21.47 -10.18
CA PRO A 254 -4.74 -20.24 -10.91
C PRO A 254 -5.98 -19.61 -11.56
N VAL A 255 -6.99 -20.42 -11.88
CA VAL A 255 -8.22 -19.95 -12.50
C VAL A 255 -9.08 -19.15 -11.52
N GLY A 256 -9.17 -19.58 -10.26
CA GLY A 256 -9.90 -18.87 -9.21
C GLY A 256 -9.40 -17.43 -9.03
N LEU A 257 -8.09 -17.24 -8.90
CA LEU A 257 -7.50 -15.89 -8.80
C LEU A 257 -7.70 -15.07 -10.08
N ALA A 258 -7.59 -15.69 -11.26
CA ALA A 258 -7.82 -15.00 -12.54
C ALA A 258 -9.27 -14.50 -12.68
N LYS A 259 -10.25 -15.32 -12.27
CA LYS A 259 -11.67 -14.94 -12.27
C LYS A 259 -11.95 -13.84 -11.25
N ALA A 260 -11.38 -13.93 -10.05
CA ALA A 260 -11.48 -12.88 -9.03
C ALA A 260 -11.02 -11.52 -9.57
N LEU A 261 -9.83 -11.46 -10.19
CA LEU A 261 -9.31 -10.26 -10.83
C LEU A 261 -10.22 -9.72 -11.94
N GLN A 262 -10.82 -10.61 -12.75
CA GLN A 262 -11.77 -10.20 -13.79
C GLN A 262 -13.04 -9.59 -13.21
N LYS A 263 -13.63 -10.22 -12.19
CA LYS A 263 -14.84 -9.73 -11.54
C LYS A 263 -14.61 -8.38 -10.88
N ILE A 264 -13.54 -8.25 -10.09
CA ILE A 264 -13.18 -6.98 -9.43
C ILE A 264 -12.90 -5.89 -10.47
N ARG A 265 -12.18 -6.20 -11.56
CA ARG A 265 -11.95 -5.25 -12.65
C ARG A 265 -13.25 -4.79 -13.30
N GLY A 266 -14.21 -5.69 -13.50
CA GLY A 266 -15.52 -5.38 -14.09
C GLY A 266 -16.42 -4.56 -13.16
N ALA A 267 -16.29 -4.75 -11.85
CA ALA A 267 -17.09 -4.10 -10.82
C ALA A 267 -16.46 -2.80 -10.28
N ALA A 268 -15.52 -2.19 -11.01
CA ALA A 268 -14.76 -1.02 -10.56
C ALA A 268 -15.67 0.12 -10.08
N MET A 269 -15.75 0.27 -8.76
CA MET A 269 -16.49 1.32 -8.05
C MET A 269 -15.50 2.13 -7.20
N PRO A 270 -15.68 3.46 -7.08
CA PRO A 270 -14.81 4.28 -6.25
C PRO A 270 -15.01 3.94 -4.78
N PHE A 271 -13.93 3.63 -4.07
CA PHE A 271 -13.99 3.41 -2.63
C PHE A 271 -13.86 4.75 -1.89
N SER A 272 -14.93 5.20 -1.23
CA SER A 272 -15.03 6.57 -0.70
C SER A 272 -14.08 6.87 0.47
N ARG A 273 -13.70 5.84 1.24
CA ARG A 273 -12.78 5.98 2.38
C ARG A 273 -11.31 5.75 2.01
N ALA A 274 -11.03 5.26 0.80
CA ALA A 274 -9.65 5.11 0.34
C ALA A 274 -9.01 6.48 0.10
N SER A 275 -7.78 6.63 0.59
CA SER A 275 -6.97 7.82 0.34
C SER A 275 -5.83 7.47 -0.62
N ARG A 276 -5.17 8.49 -1.19
CA ARG A 276 -3.94 8.26 -1.97
C ARG A 276 -2.84 7.58 -1.16
N GLY A 277 -2.85 7.76 0.16
CA GLY A 277 -1.90 7.13 1.07
C GLY A 277 -2.23 5.68 1.40
N THR A 278 -3.47 5.20 1.18
CA THR A 278 -3.84 3.80 1.46
C THR A 278 -4.12 3.01 0.18
N ALA A 279 -4.22 3.67 -0.97
CA ALA A 279 -4.58 3.05 -2.25
C ALA A 279 -3.66 1.89 -2.67
N HIS A 280 -2.37 1.94 -2.33
CA HIS A 280 -1.40 0.90 -2.68
C HIS A 280 -1.51 -0.38 -1.85
N LEU A 281 -2.23 -0.35 -0.72
CA LEU A 281 -2.47 -1.55 0.08
C LEU A 281 -3.46 -2.50 -0.59
N PHE A 282 -4.37 -1.94 -1.39
CA PHE A 282 -5.49 -2.68 -1.92
C PHE A 282 -5.09 -3.59 -3.09
N PHE A 283 -5.68 -4.79 -3.08
CA PHE A 283 -5.55 -5.81 -4.11
C PHE A 283 -5.77 -5.27 -5.53
N VAL A 284 -6.73 -4.35 -5.67
CA VAL A 284 -6.95 -3.54 -6.88
C VAL A 284 -7.03 -2.07 -6.50
N ASN A 285 -6.40 -1.18 -7.29
CA ASN A 285 -6.42 0.26 -7.01
C ASN A 285 -7.85 0.80 -6.82
N PRO A 286 -8.21 1.34 -5.64
CA PRO A 286 -9.56 1.80 -5.32
C PRO A 286 -9.88 3.19 -5.89
N LEU A 287 -8.85 3.96 -6.26
CA LEU A 287 -8.98 5.31 -6.83
C LEU A 287 -9.01 5.29 -8.36
N ARG A 288 -9.09 4.09 -8.94
CA ARG A 288 -9.04 3.86 -10.37
C ARG A 288 -10.13 4.63 -11.08
N ARG A 289 -9.75 5.40 -12.09
CA ARG A 289 -10.71 5.96 -13.05
C ARG A 289 -10.72 5.06 -14.27
N ARG A 290 -11.85 5.01 -14.99
CA ARG A 290 -12.03 4.22 -16.23
C ARG A 290 -10.95 4.48 -17.32
N VAL A 291 -10.09 5.48 -17.12
CA VAL A 291 -8.96 5.89 -17.98
C VAL A 291 -7.68 5.08 -17.73
N ASP A 292 -7.54 4.42 -16.57
CA ASP A 292 -6.36 3.61 -16.19
C ASP A 292 -6.30 2.24 -16.91
N ASP A 293 -7.22 1.99 -17.85
CA ASP A 293 -7.27 0.80 -18.74
C ASP A 293 -6.62 1.04 -20.11
N ARG A 294 -6.05 2.24 -20.37
CA ARG A 294 -5.36 2.51 -21.64
C ARG A 294 -4.02 1.79 -21.69
N GLU A 295 -3.91 0.81 -22.58
CA GLU A 295 -2.65 0.17 -22.93
C GLU A 295 -1.74 1.15 -23.69
N GLY A 296 -0.51 1.34 -23.20
CA GLY A 296 0.47 2.19 -23.84
C GLY A 296 1.69 2.43 -22.94
N ARG A 297 2.89 2.52 -23.54
CA ARG A 297 4.17 2.65 -22.82
C ARG A 297 4.19 3.83 -21.84
N LEU A 298 3.40 4.87 -22.07
CA LEU A 298 3.29 6.05 -21.19
C LEU A 298 2.28 5.87 -20.04
N ALA A 299 1.17 5.17 -20.29
CA ALA A 299 0.20 4.83 -19.25
C ALA A 299 0.75 3.75 -18.30
N ASP A 300 1.53 2.81 -18.85
CA ASP A 300 2.26 1.80 -18.09
C ASP A 300 3.30 2.41 -17.15
N LEU A 301 3.90 3.55 -17.49
CA LEU A 301 4.91 4.22 -16.65
C LEU A 301 4.31 4.98 -15.46
N LEU A 302 3.02 5.35 -15.53
CA LEU A 302 2.34 6.11 -14.48
C LEU A 302 1.35 5.26 -13.65
N SER A 303 1.01 4.05 -14.11
CA SER A 303 0.22 3.11 -13.32
C SER A 303 1.09 2.53 -12.20
N THR A 304 0.72 2.82 -10.96
CA THR A 304 1.41 2.25 -9.79
C THR A 304 1.25 0.73 -9.74
N HIS A 305 0.12 0.18 -10.18
CA HIS A 305 -0.10 -1.28 -10.21
C HIS A 305 0.21 -1.88 -11.59
N PRO A 306 0.75 -3.11 -11.65
CA PRO A 306 0.88 -3.84 -12.91
C PRO A 306 -0.48 -3.97 -13.60
N PRO A 307 -0.50 -3.95 -14.94
CA PRO A 307 -1.76 -4.05 -15.67
C PRO A 307 -2.45 -5.37 -15.30
N ILE A 308 -3.66 -5.29 -14.74
CA ILE A 308 -4.47 -6.44 -14.31
C ILE A 308 -4.62 -7.46 -15.45
N ALA A 309 -4.72 -6.99 -16.70
CA ALA A 309 -4.77 -7.84 -17.88
C ALA A 309 -3.55 -8.77 -17.99
N ARG A 310 -2.34 -8.29 -17.65
CA ARG A 310 -1.12 -9.09 -17.65
C ARG A 310 -1.13 -10.13 -16.54
N ARG A 311 -1.58 -9.79 -15.33
CA ARG A 311 -1.76 -10.73 -14.21
C ARG A 311 -2.70 -11.86 -14.60
N ILE A 312 -3.90 -11.52 -15.11
CA ILE A 312 -4.89 -12.49 -15.62
C ILE A 312 -4.29 -13.39 -16.71
N MET A 313 -3.54 -12.82 -17.65
CA MET A 313 -2.90 -13.58 -18.73
C MET A 313 -1.88 -14.60 -18.18
N LEU A 314 -1.04 -14.19 -17.23
CA LEU A 314 -0.05 -15.08 -16.60
C LEU A 314 -0.71 -16.20 -15.80
N LEU A 315 -1.79 -15.92 -15.08
CA LEU A 315 -2.54 -16.93 -14.33
C LEU A 315 -3.17 -17.97 -15.27
N TYR A 316 -3.79 -17.55 -16.38
CA TYR A 316 -4.27 -18.51 -17.37
C TYR A 316 -3.14 -19.28 -18.05
N GLN A 317 -1.96 -18.69 -18.21
CA GLN A 317 -0.79 -19.40 -18.70
C GLN A 317 -0.35 -20.49 -17.72
N MET A 318 -0.34 -20.21 -16.41
CA MET A 318 -0.08 -21.23 -15.37
C MET A 318 -1.11 -22.36 -15.39
N ALA A 319 -2.36 -22.05 -15.76
CA ALA A 319 -3.43 -23.03 -15.93
C ALA A 319 -3.36 -23.83 -17.26
N GLY A 320 -2.41 -23.53 -18.15
CA GLY A 320 -2.36 -24.13 -19.49
C GLY A 320 -3.45 -23.65 -20.46
N LEU A 321 -4.16 -22.57 -20.14
CA LEU A 321 -5.30 -22.03 -20.90
C LEU A 321 -4.92 -20.85 -21.82
N GLN A 322 -3.63 -20.71 -22.14
CA GLN A 322 -3.13 -19.60 -22.97
C GLN A 322 -3.58 -19.73 -24.43
N GLY A 323 -3.95 -18.62 -25.07
CA GLY A 323 -4.35 -18.58 -26.49
C GLY A 323 -5.77 -19.07 -26.78
N MET A 324 -6.48 -19.60 -25.78
CA MET A 324 -7.89 -19.96 -25.90
C MET A 324 -8.79 -18.72 -25.90
N SER A 325 -9.80 -18.70 -26.78
CA SER A 325 -10.89 -17.73 -26.72
C SER A 325 -11.67 -17.86 -25.41
N LYS A 326 -12.39 -16.81 -24.99
CA LYS A 326 -13.21 -16.85 -23.75
C LYS A 326 -14.15 -18.07 -23.71
N GLY A 327 -14.85 -18.35 -24.81
CA GLY A 327 -15.75 -19.50 -24.88
C GLY A 327 -15.06 -20.87 -24.85
N GLN A 328 -13.81 -20.97 -25.33
CA GLN A 328 -13.02 -22.20 -25.20
C GLN A 328 -12.56 -22.39 -23.75
N ARG A 329 -12.09 -21.33 -23.09
CA ARG A 329 -11.72 -21.39 -21.67
C ARG A 329 -12.89 -21.77 -20.78
N ASP A 330 -14.06 -21.17 -21.00
CA ASP A 330 -15.24 -21.45 -20.18
C ASP A 330 -15.72 -22.91 -20.33
N LYS A 331 -15.46 -23.54 -21.48
CA LYS A 331 -15.73 -24.98 -21.70
C LYS A 331 -14.69 -25.85 -20.99
N GLU A 332 -13.41 -25.54 -21.14
CA GLU A 332 -12.31 -26.29 -20.52
C GLU A 332 -12.38 -26.23 -18.99
N ILE A 333 -12.65 -25.06 -18.42
CA ILE A 333 -12.81 -24.85 -16.97
C ILE A 333 -14.01 -25.62 -16.41
N LYS A 334 -15.07 -25.84 -17.20
CA LYS A 334 -16.22 -26.67 -16.79
C LYS A 334 -15.96 -28.17 -16.92
N ALA A 335 -14.95 -28.56 -17.69
CA ALA A 335 -14.59 -29.96 -17.91
C ALA A 335 -13.57 -30.47 -16.88
N GLN A 336 -12.82 -29.56 -16.26
CA GLN A 336 -11.94 -29.79 -15.11
C GLN A 336 -12.75 -29.86 -13.82
#